data_AF-A0A838SPV7-F1
#
_entry.id   AF-A0A838SPV7-F1
#
_cell.length_a   1.000
_cell.length_b   1.000
_cell.length_c   1.000
_cell.angle_alpha   90.00
_cell.angle_beta   90.00
_cell.angle_gamma   90.00
#
_symmetry.space_group_name_H-M   'P 1'
#
loop_
_entity.id
_entity.type
_entity.pdbx_description
1 polymer ?
#
loop_
_entity_poly.entity_id
_entity_poly.type
_entity_poly.pdbx_seq_one_letter_code
_entity_poly.pdbx_strand_id
1 'polypeptide(L)'
;MSSTAHAGATTKRVALAALALSLLVALLAPPVAGARVKPAHHPPKPPEPRGFTLTILHNNDGESQLLSAPENPDYGGIARFKTVADRLKATARKTGHRHVPRRRGVVMLSSGDNFLAGPEFNSSLERGVPFYDTTGLDLVGYDAFAIGNHEFDFGPDVLANFIDGFIRPVPFVSANLDVSGEPALDTLAGEGRITESTVVHERGERIGVVG
;
A
#
# COMPACT_ATOMS: atom_id res chain seq x y z
N MET A 1 -23.96 36.63 41.23
CA MET A 1 -24.94 36.29 42.29
C MET A 1 -26.33 36.57 41.74
N SER A 2 -27.24 35.61 41.95
CA SER A 2 -28.67 35.52 41.61
C SER A 2 -29.41 36.87 41.48
N SER A 3 -30.44 37.08 40.64
CA SER A 3 -31.70 36.33 40.70
C SER A 3 -32.76 36.86 39.70
N THR A 4 -33.83 36.06 39.60
CA THR A 4 -35.25 36.33 39.29
C THR A 4 -35.78 36.32 37.84
N ALA A 5 -36.64 35.31 37.64
CA ALA A 5 -37.57 35.11 36.54
C ALA A 5 -38.81 36.03 36.63
N HIS A 6 -39.45 36.22 35.48
CA HIS A 6 -40.75 36.89 35.32
C HIS A 6 -41.87 35.88 35.05
N ALA A 7 -43.05 36.24 35.54
CA ALA A 7 -44.28 35.49 35.62
C ALA A 7 -45.12 35.51 34.33
N GLY A 8 -46.19 34.69 34.31
CA GLY A 8 -47.37 34.90 33.47
C GLY A 8 -47.93 33.61 32.86
N ALA A 9 -48.86 32.93 33.55
CA ALA A 9 -50.32 33.04 33.34
C ALA A 9 -50.84 32.04 32.27
N THR A 10 -51.39 30.88 32.67
CA THR A 10 -52.84 30.59 32.84
C THR A 10 -53.65 30.79 31.54
N THR A 11 -54.52 29.89 31.08
CA THR A 11 -55.59 29.25 31.84
C THR A 11 -56.25 28.10 31.05
N LYS A 12 -56.77 27.15 31.83
CA LYS A 12 -57.60 25.97 31.54
C LYS A 12 -58.86 26.27 30.69
N ARG A 13 -59.39 25.22 30.04
CA ARG A 13 -60.74 24.64 30.33
C ARG A 13 -60.98 23.36 29.54
N VAL A 14 -61.52 22.35 30.23
CA VAL A 14 -61.94 21.03 29.73
C VAL A 14 -63.43 20.87 30.06
N ALA A 15 -64.11 20.00 29.29
CA ALA A 15 -65.42 19.36 29.47
C ALA A 15 -66.58 19.98 28.67
N LEU A 16 -67.51 19.24 28.05
CA LEU A 16 -67.68 17.82 27.72
C LEU A 16 -68.76 17.70 26.62
N ALA A 17 -68.78 16.54 25.94
CA ALA A 17 -69.69 15.97 24.92
C ALA A 17 -71.17 16.42 24.79
N ALA A 18 -71.71 16.38 23.55
CA ALA A 18 -72.88 15.55 23.16
C ALA A 18 -73.24 15.63 21.64
N LEU A 19 -73.44 14.45 21.06
CA LEU A 19 -74.16 14.00 19.85
C LEU A 19 -74.73 15.00 18.80
N ALA A 20 -74.37 14.78 17.54
CA ALA A 20 -75.27 14.97 16.39
C ALA A 20 -74.97 13.92 15.30
N LEU A 21 -75.99 13.13 14.96
CA LEU A 21 -76.04 12.12 13.91
C LEU A 21 -76.31 12.80 12.57
N SER A 22 -75.54 12.55 11.52
CA SER A 22 -76.01 12.78 10.13
C SER A 22 -75.22 11.98 9.09
N LEU A 23 -75.98 11.06 8.48
CA LEU A 23 -75.96 10.63 7.07
C LEU A 23 -74.65 10.22 6.41
N LEU A 24 -74.53 8.89 6.30
CA LEU A 24 -73.68 8.15 5.38
C LEU A 24 -74.15 8.36 3.93
N VAL A 25 -73.32 9.00 3.10
CA VAL A 25 -73.35 8.85 1.63
C VAL A 25 -71.99 8.32 1.21
N ALA A 26 -71.89 7.01 1.05
CA ALA A 26 -70.73 6.37 0.46
C ALA A 26 -70.77 6.57 -1.06
N LEU A 27 -70.08 7.61 -1.55
CA LEU A 27 -69.74 7.71 -2.97
C LEU A 27 -68.60 6.72 -3.23
N LEU A 28 -68.90 5.59 -3.89
CA LEU A 28 -67.89 4.72 -4.46
C LEU A 28 -67.16 5.46 -5.60
N ALA A 29 -66.05 6.11 -5.28
CA ALA A 29 -65.06 6.47 -6.29
C ALA A 29 -64.21 5.23 -6.59
N PRO A 30 -64.04 4.81 -7.87
CA PRO A 30 -63.10 3.75 -8.18
C PRO A 30 -61.68 4.20 -7.81
N PRO A 31 -60.80 3.29 -7.35
CA PRO A 31 -59.41 3.63 -7.12
C PRO A 31 -58.82 4.07 -8.46
N VAL A 32 -58.39 5.33 -8.54
CA VAL A 32 -57.52 5.76 -9.63
C VAL A 32 -56.25 4.93 -9.47
N ALA A 33 -56.09 3.93 -10.32
CA ALA A 33 -54.87 3.18 -10.44
C ALA A 33 -53.75 4.18 -10.74
N GLY A 34 -52.95 4.51 -9.71
CA GLY A 34 -51.74 5.29 -9.89
C GLY A 34 -50.88 4.52 -10.89
N ALA A 35 -50.79 5.04 -12.11
CA ALA A 35 -49.92 4.48 -13.13
C ALA A 35 -48.52 4.41 -12.53
N ARG A 36 -48.05 3.19 -12.26
CA ARG A 36 -46.70 2.93 -11.78
C ARG A 36 -45.77 3.41 -12.90
N VAL A 37 -45.21 4.61 -12.72
CA VAL A 37 -44.21 5.16 -13.63
C VAL A 37 -43.10 4.11 -13.68
N LYS A 38 -42.93 3.47 -14.85
CA LYS A 38 -41.79 2.58 -15.08
C LYS A 38 -40.54 3.40 -14.76
N PRO A 39 -39.62 2.92 -13.91
CA PRO A 39 -38.38 3.63 -13.67
C PRO A 39 -37.75 3.89 -15.04
N ALA A 40 -37.47 5.17 -15.33
CA ALA A 40 -36.85 5.57 -16.58
C ALA A 40 -35.61 4.70 -16.80
N HIS A 41 -35.48 4.16 -18.02
CA HIS A 41 -34.27 3.45 -18.44
C HIS A 41 -33.10 4.44 -18.28
N HIS A 42 -32.36 4.31 -17.19
CA HIS A 42 -31.15 5.09 -17.01
C HIS A 42 -30.20 4.62 -18.11
N PRO A 43 -29.64 5.55 -18.91
CA PRO A 43 -28.59 5.16 -19.84
C PRO A 43 -27.50 4.42 -19.04
N PRO A 44 -26.92 3.34 -19.61
CA PRO A 44 -25.88 2.60 -18.91
C PRO A 44 -24.80 3.57 -18.45
N LYS A 45 -24.40 3.45 -17.18
CA LYS A 45 -23.31 4.23 -16.62
C LYS A 45 -22.12 4.14 -17.59
N PRO A 46 -21.50 5.25 -17.99
CA PRO A 46 -20.30 5.21 -18.82
C PRO A 46 -19.30 4.24 -18.21
N PRO A 47 -18.59 3.42 -19.01
CA PRO A 47 -17.57 2.54 -18.48
C PRO A 47 -16.61 3.37 -17.62
N GLU A 48 -16.33 2.87 -16.41
CA GLU A 48 -15.37 3.51 -15.51
C GLU A 48 -14.05 3.76 -16.28
N PRO A 49 -13.36 4.88 -16.02
CA PRO A 49 -12.09 5.17 -16.70
C PRO A 49 -11.16 3.96 -16.63
N ARG A 50 -10.55 3.59 -17.76
CA ARG A 50 -9.56 2.51 -17.89
C ARG A 50 -8.22 2.90 -17.25
N GLY A 51 -8.24 3.38 -16.02
CA GLY A 51 -7.05 3.75 -15.27
C GLY A 51 -6.57 2.61 -14.41
N PHE A 52 -5.26 2.54 -14.22
CA PHE A 52 -4.62 1.79 -13.16
C PHE A 52 -3.91 2.78 -12.25
N THR A 53 -4.11 2.65 -10.94
CA THR A 53 -3.34 3.43 -9.97
C THR A 53 -2.23 2.59 -9.41
N LEU A 54 -0.99 2.94 -9.72
CA LEU A 54 0.19 2.35 -9.10
C LEU A 54 0.57 3.14 -7.85
N THR A 55 0.75 2.45 -6.74
CA THR A 55 1.49 2.97 -5.59
C THR A 55 2.92 2.45 -5.67
N ILE A 56 3.89 3.35 -5.66
CA ILE A 56 5.31 2.99 -5.56
C ILE A 56 5.69 3.23 -4.11
N LEU A 57 6.12 2.17 -3.44
CA LEU A 57 6.80 2.24 -2.15
C LEU A 57 8.28 2.03 -2.43
N HIS A 58 9.14 2.78 -1.75
CA HIS A 58 10.57 2.61 -1.91
C HIS A 58 11.33 2.92 -0.64
N ASN A 59 12.56 2.42 -0.59
CA ASN A 59 13.64 2.93 0.25
C ASN A 59 14.91 3.08 -0.61
N ASN A 60 15.89 3.73 -0.02
CA ASN A 60 17.26 3.85 -0.49
C ASN A 60 18.16 3.88 0.76
N ASP A 61 19.47 3.72 0.56
CA ASP A 61 20.48 3.98 1.59
C ASP A 61 20.13 3.28 2.92
N GLY A 62 19.79 1.98 2.82
CA GLY A 62 19.48 1.15 3.97
C GLY A 62 20.71 0.97 4.87
N GLU A 63 21.89 0.94 4.26
CA GLU A 63 23.21 1.03 4.89
C GLU A 63 23.37 0.20 6.18
N SER A 64 22.81 -1.01 6.20
CA SER A 64 22.83 -1.89 7.37
C SER A 64 22.21 -1.32 8.66
N GLN A 65 21.33 -0.31 8.55
CA GLN A 65 20.55 0.25 9.67
C GLN A 65 19.38 -0.69 10.07
N LEU A 66 19.73 -1.92 10.45
CA LEU A 66 18.77 -2.97 10.79
C LEU A 66 18.11 -2.73 12.15
N LEU A 67 18.82 -2.10 13.07
CA LEU A 67 18.37 -1.76 14.42
C LEU A 67 18.05 -0.26 14.52
N SER A 68 17.24 0.11 15.51
CA SER A 68 17.07 1.52 15.83
C SER A 68 18.38 2.08 16.40
N ALA A 69 18.70 3.32 16.04
CA ALA A 69 19.84 4.02 16.62
C ALA A 69 19.64 4.22 18.14
N PRO A 70 20.65 4.00 18.99
CA PRO A 70 20.52 4.14 20.45
C PRO A 70 20.01 5.52 20.89
N GLU A 71 20.42 6.57 20.20
CA GLU A 71 20.02 7.96 20.42
C GLU A 71 18.58 8.26 19.99
N ASN A 72 17.98 7.40 19.17
CA ASN A 72 16.61 7.53 18.70
C ASN A 72 15.93 6.15 18.56
N PRO A 73 15.63 5.49 19.69
CA PRO A 73 15.15 4.09 19.70
C PRO A 73 13.80 3.91 18.99
N ASP A 74 13.03 5.00 18.85
CA ASP A 74 11.73 5.01 18.18
C ASP A 74 11.81 5.22 16.66
N TYR A 75 13.00 5.49 16.12
CA TYR A 75 13.23 5.74 14.71
C TYR A 75 13.98 4.57 14.04
N GLY A 76 13.71 4.36 12.75
CA GLY A 76 14.39 3.36 11.95
C GLY A 76 14.09 1.92 12.36
N GLY A 77 15.03 1.03 12.04
CA GLY A 77 14.97 -0.40 12.30
C GLY A 77 14.12 -1.16 11.29
N ILE A 78 14.66 -2.26 10.76
CA ILE A 78 14.05 -3.04 9.67
C ILE A 78 12.69 -3.64 10.07
N ALA A 79 12.52 -4.00 11.35
CA ALA A 79 11.25 -4.55 11.86
C ALA A 79 10.11 -3.52 11.80
N ARG A 80 10.38 -2.27 12.19
CA ARG A 80 9.41 -1.17 12.12
C ARG A 80 9.14 -0.80 10.67
N PHE A 81 10.20 -0.71 9.86
CA PHE A 81 10.11 -0.45 8.44
C PHE A 81 9.19 -1.47 7.74
N LYS A 82 9.44 -2.78 7.94
CA LYS A 82 8.60 -3.86 7.41
C LYS A 82 7.14 -3.71 7.86
N THR A 83 6.90 -3.42 9.14
CA THR A 83 5.53 -3.24 9.66
C THR A 83 4.79 -2.12 8.93
N VAL A 84 5.47 -0.99 8.67
CA VAL A 84 4.89 0.11 7.91
C VAL A 84 4.71 -0.27 6.43
N ALA A 85 5.70 -0.90 5.82
CA ALA A 85 5.64 -1.36 4.43
C ALA A 85 4.46 -2.32 4.21
N ASP A 86 4.27 -3.32 5.05
CA ASP A 86 3.15 -4.27 4.98
C ASP A 86 1.80 -3.56 5.08
N ARG A 87 1.67 -2.61 6.02
CA ARG A 87 0.45 -1.81 6.18
C ARG A 87 0.18 -0.95 4.93
N LEU A 88 1.21 -0.33 4.36
CA LEU A 88 1.09 0.50 3.17
C LEU A 88 0.76 -0.34 1.93
N LYS A 89 1.40 -1.49 1.74
CA LYS A 89 1.07 -2.47 0.69
C LYS A 89 -0.38 -2.92 0.79
N ALA A 90 -0.84 -3.27 1.99
CA ALA A 90 -2.23 -3.65 2.22
C ALA A 90 -3.20 -2.50 1.92
N THR A 91 -2.85 -1.26 2.30
CA THR A 91 -3.68 -0.08 2.06
C THR A 91 -3.76 0.28 0.57
N ALA A 92 -2.62 0.25 -0.14
CA ALA A 92 -2.54 0.53 -1.58
C ALA A 92 -3.47 -0.39 -2.39
N ARG A 93 -3.64 -1.63 -1.94
CA ARG A 93 -4.49 -2.66 -2.57
C ARG A 93 -5.98 -2.55 -2.23
N LYS A 94 -6.38 -1.77 -1.22
CA LYS A 94 -7.80 -1.60 -0.84
C LYS A 94 -8.52 -0.69 -1.85
N THR A 95 -9.70 -1.13 -2.32
CA THR A 95 -10.58 -0.34 -3.19
C THR A 95 -11.53 0.51 -2.34
N GLY A 96 -11.61 1.82 -2.57
CA GLY A 96 -12.54 2.66 -1.78
C GLY A 96 -12.65 4.14 -2.15
N HIS A 97 -11.75 4.69 -2.98
CA HIS A 97 -11.82 6.11 -3.33
C HIS A 97 -12.72 6.33 -4.55
N ARG A 98 -13.77 7.13 -4.36
CA ARG A 98 -14.82 7.42 -5.36
C ARG A 98 -14.30 8.10 -6.64
N HIS A 99 -13.06 8.61 -6.61
CA HIS A 99 -12.41 9.34 -7.70
C HIS A 99 -11.12 8.67 -8.22
N VAL A 100 -10.80 7.45 -7.78
CA VAL A 100 -9.61 6.73 -8.22
C VAL A 100 -10.05 5.45 -8.92
N PRO A 101 -9.40 5.04 -10.02
CA PRO A 101 -9.72 3.78 -10.66
C PRO A 101 -9.79 2.61 -9.67
N ARG A 102 -10.74 1.70 -9.92
CA ARG A 102 -10.94 0.51 -9.09
C ARG A 102 -9.74 -0.45 -9.20
N ARG A 103 -9.06 -0.45 -10.35
CA ARG A 103 -7.82 -1.21 -10.59
C ARG A 103 -6.64 -0.41 -10.02
N ARG A 104 -5.91 -1.05 -9.14
CA ARG A 104 -4.79 -0.47 -8.40
C ARG A 104 -3.81 -1.56 -8.02
N GLY A 105 -2.55 -1.21 -7.85
CA GLY A 105 -1.49 -2.13 -7.47
C GLY A 105 -0.40 -1.41 -6.70
N VAL A 106 0.54 -2.18 -6.19
CA VAL A 106 1.70 -1.66 -5.46
C VAL A 106 2.97 -2.38 -5.90
N VAL A 107 4.06 -1.64 -5.99
CA VAL A 107 5.42 -2.18 -6.08
C VAL A 107 6.26 -1.63 -4.92
N MET A 108 7.23 -2.43 -4.47
CA MET A 108 8.21 -2.09 -3.44
C MET A 108 9.62 -2.18 -4.02
N LEU A 109 10.33 -1.07 -4.10
CA LEU A 109 11.64 -0.98 -4.74
C LEU A 109 12.70 -0.52 -3.74
N SER A 110 13.91 -1.07 -3.84
CA SER A 110 15.09 -0.47 -3.22
C SER A 110 15.91 0.23 -4.28
N SER A 111 16.47 1.40 -3.95
CA SER A 111 17.31 2.18 -4.87
C SER A 111 18.82 1.93 -4.68
N GLY A 112 19.20 0.87 -3.97
CA GLY A 112 20.60 0.51 -3.72
C GLY A 112 21.11 0.97 -2.35
N ASP A 113 22.41 0.76 -2.12
CA ASP A 113 23.13 1.04 -0.89
C ASP A 113 22.45 0.40 0.33
N ASN A 114 22.18 -0.90 0.21
CA ASN A 114 21.43 -1.66 1.20
C ASN A 114 22.30 -2.10 2.39
N PHE A 115 23.60 -2.24 2.18
CA PHE A 115 24.57 -2.56 3.21
C PHE A 115 25.77 -1.62 3.16
N LEU A 116 26.35 -1.35 4.33
CA LEU A 116 27.53 -0.52 4.50
C LEU A 116 28.38 -1.05 5.66
N ALA A 117 29.65 -0.67 5.71
CA ALA A 117 30.50 -0.98 6.85
C ALA A 117 29.90 -0.47 8.17
N GLY A 118 29.74 -1.39 9.13
CA GLY A 118 29.18 -1.09 10.44
C GLY A 118 29.13 -2.34 11.31
N PRO A 119 28.83 -2.20 12.62
CA PRO A 119 28.73 -3.33 13.54
C PRO A 119 27.79 -4.44 13.05
N GLU A 120 26.66 -4.07 12.47
CA GLU A 120 25.65 -4.95 11.92
C GLU A 120 26.19 -5.77 10.73
N PHE A 121 26.79 -5.09 9.75
CA PHE A 121 27.35 -5.79 8.58
C PHE A 121 28.60 -6.61 8.92
N ASN A 122 29.44 -6.12 9.84
CA ASN A 122 30.56 -6.91 10.35
C ASN A 122 30.09 -8.21 11.01
N SER A 123 28.98 -8.16 11.76
CA SER A 123 28.35 -9.36 12.33
C SER A 123 27.84 -10.31 11.23
N SER A 124 27.33 -9.77 10.11
CA SER A 124 26.98 -10.56 8.92
C SER A 124 28.20 -11.25 8.30
N LEU A 125 29.32 -10.54 8.17
CA LEU A 125 30.56 -11.08 7.59
C LEU A 125 31.15 -12.19 8.46
N GLU A 126 31.12 -12.05 9.80
CA GLU A 126 31.57 -13.09 10.73
C GLU A 126 30.68 -14.34 10.69
N ARG A 127 29.37 -14.15 10.55
CA ARG A 127 28.40 -15.26 10.51
C ARG A 127 28.36 -15.98 9.15
N GLY A 128 28.53 -15.23 8.07
CA GLY A 128 28.32 -15.71 6.69
C GLY A 128 26.87 -15.65 6.21
N VAL A 129 26.65 -16.18 5.00
CA VAL A 129 25.39 -16.13 4.24
C VAL A 129 24.29 -16.99 4.89
N PRO A 130 23.00 -16.58 4.86
CA PRO A 130 22.50 -15.28 4.36
C PRO A 130 22.92 -14.17 5.31
N PHE A 131 23.28 -12.97 4.84
CA PHE A 131 23.58 -11.85 5.73
C PHE A 131 22.32 -11.38 6.50
N TYR A 132 22.50 -10.66 7.61
CA TYR A 132 21.37 -10.12 8.38
C TYR A 132 20.55 -9.12 7.53
N ASP A 133 21.25 -8.31 6.73
CA ASP A 133 20.70 -7.39 5.75
C ASP A 133 19.81 -8.13 4.74
N THR A 134 20.37 -9.16 4.10
CA THR A 134 19.62 -10.03 3.18
C THR A 134 18.37 -10.60 3.84
N THR A 135 18.50 -11.11 5.07
CA THR A 135 17.37 -11.70 5.81
C THR A 135 16.27 -10.67 6.07
N GLY A 136 16.64 -9.46 6.50
CA GLY A 136 15.68 -8.39 6.77
C GLY A 136 15.00 -7.89 5.49
N LEU A 137 15.76 -7.68 4.42
CA LEU A 137 15.28 -7.18 3.14
C LEU A 137 14.40 -8.20 2.41
N ASP A 138 14.73 -9.49 2.46
CA ASP A 138 13.89 -10.55 1.89
C ASP A 138 12.49 -10.56 2.56
N LEU A 139 12.46 -10.40 3.90
CA LEU A 139 11.21 -10.32 4.66
C LEU A 139 10.36 -9.09 4.32
N VAL A 140 10.96 -7.95 3.96
CA VAL A 140 10.20 -6.77 3.51
C VAL A 140 9.45 -7.06 2.21
N GLY A 141 9.98 -7.94 1.35
CA GLY A 141 9.33 -8.35 0.11
C GLY A 141 9.42 -7.29 -0.99
N TYR A 142 10.63 -6.92 -1.38
CA TYR A 142 10.89 -6.06 -2.54
C TYR A 142 10.60 -6.77 -3.87
N ASP A 143 10.22 -6.00 -4.88
CA ASP A 143 9.99 -6.49 -6.23
C ASP A 143 11.26 -6.37 -7.11
N ALA A 144 12.12 -5.41 -6.80
CA ALA A 144 13.46 -5.26 -7.39
C ALA A 144 14.35 -4.40 -6.48
N PHE A 145 15.67 -4.56 -6.63
CA PHE A 145 16.69 -3.74 -6.01
C PHE A 145 17.53 -3.09 -7.10
N ALA A 146 17.78 -1.78 -7.06
CA ALA A 146 18.91 -1.23 -7.82
C ALA A 146 20.22 -1.62 -7.14
N ILE A 147 21.30 -1.70 -7.92
CA ILE A 147 22.66 -1.86 -7.41
C ILE A 147 23.27 -0.45 -7.24
N GLY A 148 23.52 -0.04 -6.00
CA GLY A 148 24.20 1.20 -5.65
C GLY A 148 25.72 1.05 -5.64
N ASN A 149 26.43 2.08 -5.18
CA ASN A 149 27.88 2.04 -5.14
C ASN A 149 28.41 1.22 -3.95
N HIS A 150 27.73 1.27 -2.80
CA HIS A 150 28.18 0.59 -1.58
C HIS A 150 28.02 -0.93 -1.65
N GLU A 151 27.22 -1.44 -2.60
CA GLU A 151 27.18 -2.86 -2.93
C GLU A 151 28.56 -3.43 -3.34
N PHE A 152 29.53 -2.59 -3.73
CA PHE A 152 30.87 -3.00 -4.14
C PHE A 152 31.97 -2.77 -3.09
N ASP A 153 31.67 -2.16 -1.94
CA ASP A 153 32.66 -1.77 -0.94
C ASP A 153 33.50 -2.95 -0.41
N PHE A 154 32.91 -4.15 -0.40
CA PHE A 154 33.54 -5.38 0.06
C PHE A 154 33.89 -6.35 -1.09
N GLY A 155 33.84 -5.85 -2.33
CA GLY A 155 34.15 -6.59 -3.54
C GLY A 155 32.99 -7.44 -4.10
N PRO A 156 33.16 -7.94 -5.34
CA PRO A 156 32.10 -8.63 -6.08
C PRO A 156 31.63 -9.93 -5.43
N ASP A 157 32.50 -10.65 -4.72
CA ASP A 157 32.14 -11.89 -4.02
C ASP A 157 31.15 -11.64 -2.87
N VAL A 158 31.27 -10.51 -2.17
CA VAL A 158 30.34 -10.15 -1.09
C VAL A 158 29.00 -9.72 -1.67
N LEU A 159 28.99 -8.99 -2.78
CA LEU A 159 27.75 -8.69 -3.52
C LEU A 159 27.07 -9.98 -3.99
N ALA A 160 27.83 -10.92 -4.57
CA ALA A 160 27.28 -12.20 -5.01
C ALA A 160 26.64 -12.97 -3.84
N ASN A 161 27.35 -13.05 -2.71
CA ASN A 161 26.85 -13.67 -1.48
C ASN A 161 25.61 -12.97 -0.89
N PHE A 162 25.58 -11.63 -0.94
CA PHE A 162 24.43 -10.84 -0.50
C PHE A 162 23.20 -11.13 -1.35
N ILE A 163 23.38 -11.18 -2.68
CA ILE A 163 22.35 -11.56 -3.64
C ILE A 163 21.92 -13.01 -3.34
N ASP A 164 22.83 -13.99 -3.30
CA ASP A 164 22.54 -15.41 -3.03
C ASP A 164 21.81 -15.71 -1.72
N GLY A 165 21.97 -14.87 -0.70
CA GLY A 165 21.28 -15.06 0.57
C GLY A 165 19.75 -14.89 0.49
N PHE A 166 19.20 -14.28 -0.57
CA PHE A 166 17.77 -14.05 -0.70
C PHE A 166 17.03 -15.38 -0.95
N ILE A 167 16.15 -15.78 -0.03
CA ILE A 167 15.35 -17.01 -0.17
C ILE A 167 14.39 -16.89 -1.35
N ARG A 168 13.77 -15.72 -1.51
CA ARG A 168 12.93 -15.43 -2.66
C ARG A 168 13.79 -14.75 -3.74
N PRO A 169 14.01 -15.38 -4.91
CA PRO A 169 14.79 -14.77 -5.96
C PRO A 169 14.13 -13.46 -6.39
N VAL A 170 14.90 -12.38 -6.31
CA VAL A 170 14.51 -11.01 -6.63
C VAL A 170 15.58 -10.43 -7.55
N PRO A 171 15.20 -9.73 -8.64
CA PRO A 171 16.15 -9.15 -9.56
C PRO A 171 16.84 -7.93 -8.94
N PHE A 172 18.16 -7.89 -9.12
CA PHE A 172 19.01 -6.73 -8.93
C PHE A 172 19.19 -6.06 -10.29
N VAL A 173 18.80 -4.78 -10.40
CA VAL A 173 18.74 -4.04 -11.65
C VAL A 173 19.86 -3.00 -11.75
N SER A 174 20.51 -2.95 -12.90
CA SER A 174 21.44 -1.87 -13.30
C SER A 174 21.67 -1.92 -14.80
N ALA A 175 21.23 -0.89 -15.54
CA ALA A 175 21.38 -0.85 -17.00
C ALA A 175 22.77 -0.41 -17.47
N ASN A 176 23.65 0.02 -16.56
CA ASN A 176 24.96 0.60 -16.85
C ASN A 176 26.13 -0.20 -16.25
N LEU A 177 25.88 -1.38 -15.70
CA LEU A 177 26.90 -2.24 -15.10
C LEU A 177 27.27 -3.39 -16.05
N ASP A 178 28.55 -3.53 -16.36
CA ASP A 178 29.11 -4.70 -17.04
C ASP A 178 29.79 -5.61 -16.00
N VAL A 179 29.21 -6.79 -15.79
CA VAL A 179 29.72 -7.80 -14.83
C VAL A 179 30.44 -8.96 -15.50
N SER A 180 30.62 -8.94 -16.83
CA SER A 180 31.19 -10.08 -17.59
C SER A 180 32.64 -10.42 -17.20
N GLY A 181 33.35 -9.47 -16.58
CA GLY A 181 34.69 -9.67 -16.05
C GLY A 181 34.74 -10.33 -14.66
N GLU A 182 33.61 -10.46 -13.97
CA GLU A 182 33.53 -10.94 -12.59
C GLU A 182 32.73 -12.25 -12.51
N PRO A 183 33.38 -13.43 -12.47
CA PRO A 183 32.71 -14.72 -12.68
C PRO A 183 31.50 -15.00 -11.79
N ALA A 184 31.54 -14.59 -10.52
CA ALA A 184 30.42 -14.77 -9.59
C ALA A 184 29.20 -13.91 -9.97
N LEU A 185 29.44 -12.66 -10.39
CA LEU A 185 28.37 -11.75 -10.82
C LEU A 185 27.88 -12.07 -12.23
N ASP A 186 28.75 -12.50 -13.14
CA ASP A 186 28.38 -12.99 -14.48
C ASP A 186 27.47 -14.22 -14.40
N THR A 187 27.74 -15.13 -13.45
CA THR A 187 26.85 -16.27 -13.16
C THR A 187 25.46 -15.78 -12.75
N LEU A 188 25.38 -14.82 -11.83
CA LEU A 188 24.11 -14.23 -11.40
C LEU A 188 23.39 -13.47 -12.53
N ALA A 189 24.13 -12.82 -13.43
CA ALA A 189 23.56 -12.21 -14.63
C ALA A 189 22.98 -13.27 -15.58
N GLY A 190 23.69 -14.37 -15.80
CA GLY A 190 23.21 -15.51 -16.58
C GLY A 190 21.96 -16.18 -16.00
N GLU A 191 21.76 -16.11 -14.69
CA GLU A 191 20.56 -16.58 -13.98
C GLU A 191 19.40 -15.56 -13.99
N GLY A 192 19.61 -14.37 -14.56
CA GLY A 192 18.64 -13.27 -14.57
C GLY A 192 18.45 -12.60 -13.20
N ARG A 193 19.41 -12.78 -12.30
CA ARG A 193 19.41 -12.20 -10.95
C ARG A 193 20.07 -10.83 -10.91
N ILE A 194 21.01 -10.57 -11.80
CA ILE A 194 21.48 -9.24 -12.18
C ILE A 194 20.98 -8.98 -13.60
N THR A 195 20.30 -7.87 -13.84
CA THR A 195 19.71 -7.56 -15.14
C THR A 195 19.65 -6.05 -15.36
N GLU A 196 19.57 -5.58 -16.60
CA GLU A 196 19.40 -4.14 -16.88
C GLU A 196 18.02 -3.64 -16.41
N SER A 197 17.01 -4.49 -16.55
CA SER A 197 15.63 -4.20 -16.20
C SER A 197 14.84 -5.45 -15.89
N THR A 198 13.68 -5.28 -15.25
CA THR A 198 12.72 -6.35 -14.99
C THR A 198 11.29 -5.88 -15.21
N VAL A 199 10.35 -6.82 -15.31
CA VAL A 199 8.91 -6.56 -15.42
C VAL A 199 8.20 -7.17 -14.22
N VAL A 200 7.63 -6.31 -13.38
CA VAL A 200 6.77 -6.71 -12.27
C VAL A 200 5.33 -6.85 -12.76
N HIS A 201 4.74 -8.02 -12.54
CA HIS A 201 3.33 -8.29 -12.85
C HIS A 201 2.45 -8.02 -11.63
N GLU A 202 1.71 -6.90 -11.62
CA GLU A 202 0.82 -6.53 -10.51
C GLU A 202 -0.61 -6.33 -11.03
N ARG A 203 -1.53 -7.20 -10.58
CA ARG A 203 -2.98 -7.08 -10.81
C ARG A 203 -3.39 -6.87 -12.28
N GLY A 204 -2.72 -7.62 -13.15
CA GLY A 204 -2.98 -7.64 -14.60
C GLY A 204 -2.30 -6.52 -15.38
N GLU A 205 -1.43 -5.72 -14.74
CA GLU A 205 -0.56 -4.76 -15.41
C GLU A 205 0.90 -5.24 -15.39
N ARG A 206 1.67 -4.79 -16.39
CA ARG A 206 3.12 -5.00 -16.49
C ARG A 206 3.82 -3.69 -16.16
N ILE A 207 4.69 -3.71 -15.16
CA ILE A 207 5.40 -2.54 -14.66
C ILE A 207 6.89 -2.77 -14.93
N GLY A 208 7.45 -2.01 -15.87
CA GLY A 208 8.89 -2.04 -16.13
C GLY A 208 9.66 -1.32 -15.02
N VAL A 209 10.74 -1.92 -14.55
CA VAL A 209 11.69 -1.36 -13.59
C VAL A 209 13.07 -1.43 -14.23
N VAL A 210 13.69 -0.27 -14.43
CA VAL A 210 15.03 -0.13 -15.01
C VAL A 210 15.97 0.36 -13.92
N GLY A 211 17.14 -0.27 -13.81
CA GLY A 211 18.19 0.13 -12.88
C GLY A 211 19.09 1.20 -13.46
#